data_AF-A0A4R8UVX8-F1
#
_entry.id   AF-A0A4R8UVX8-F1
#
_cell.length_a   1.000
_cell.length_b   1.000
_cell.length_c   1.000
_cell.angle_alpha   90.00
_cell.angle_beta   90.00
_cell.angle_gamma   90.00
#
_symmetry.space_group_name_H-M   'P 1'
#
loop_
_entity.id
_entity.type
_entity.pdbx_description
1 polymer ?
#
loop_
_entity_poly.entity_id
_entity_poly.type
_entity_poly.pdbx_seq_one_letter_code
_entity_poly.pdbx_strand_id
1 'polypeptide(L)'
;MTDLPTLWTHVGLEAAGFEGFVPFTELQVTKPPKLPGIYVVLRPSTAPPSYLERSVAGWFKGNDPTAEQDLLEMTWVMGSTILYIGKANWGTHEDGLRRRLSQYRRFGAGKAVGHRGGEHIWQLADHAELLVCWKVTDDEEVKNLESRLIDDFEARHGRWPFANRKPEPIH
;
A
#
# COMPACT_ATOMS: atom_id res chain seq x y z
N MET A 1 -19.09 -6.47 13.83
CA MET A 1 -17.64 -6.22 13.84
C MET A 1 -17.40 -4.94 13.06
N THR A 2 -16.63 -3.99 13.60
CA THR A 2 -16.30 -2.74 12.90
C THR A 2 -15.27 -3.02 11.81
N ASP A 3 -15.53 -2.55 10.58
CA ASP A 3 -14.61 -2.74 9.46
C ASP A 3 -13.34 -1.88 9.52
N LEU A 4 -13.34 -0.88 10.40
CA LEU A 4 -12.21 0.01 10.62
C LEU A 4 -11.34 -0.47 11.78
N PRO A 5 -10.01 -0.35 11.68
CA PRO A 5 -9.12 -0.67 12.78
C PRO A 5 -9.28 0.33 13.93
N THR A 6 -9.26 -0.19 15.15
CA THR A 6 -9.22 0.65 16.36
C THR A 6 -7.85 1.31 16.54
N LEU A 7 -6.78 0.73 15.98
CA LEU A 7 -5.43 1.26 15.96
C LEU A 7 -4.78 1.01 14.59
N TRP A 8 -4.07 2.00 14.05
CA TRP A 8 -3.28 1.87 12.82
C TRP A 8 -1.93 1.21 13.09
N THR A 9 -1.99 -0.06 13.49
CA THR A 9 -0.85 -0.93 13.80
C THR A 9 -1.14 -2.32 13.24
N HIS A 10 -0.13 -3.20 13.24
CA HIS A 10 -0.32 -4.62 12.90
C HIS A 10 -1.49 -5.22 13.70
N VAL A 11 -1.43 -5.17 15.04
CA VAL A 11 -2.45 -5.75 15.92
C VAL A 11 -3.84 -5.16 15.68
N GLY A 12 -3.93 -3.85 15.44
CA GLY A 12 -5.21 -3.20 15.19
C GLY A 12 -5.82 -3.57 13.82
N LEU A 13 -4.99 -3.78 12.80
CA LEU A 13 -5.44 -4.29 11.50
C LEU A 13 -5.84 -5.75 11.58
N GLU A 14 -5.09 -6.59 12.29
CA GLU A 14 -5.43 -7.99 12.53
C GLU A 14 -6.80 -8.10 13.25
N ALA A 15 -7.00 -7.31 14.31
CA ALA A 15 -8.28 -7.24 15.01
C ALA A 15 -9.45 -6.74 14.13
N ALA A 16 -9.16 -5.98 13.07
CA ALA A 16 -10.13 -5.53 12.08
C ALA A 16 -10.38 -6.55 10.95
N GLY A 17 -9.71 -7.71 10.99
CA GLY A 17 -9.87 -8.81 10.05
C GLY A 17 -8.92 -8.73 8.83
N PHE A 18 -7.83 -7.98 8.93
CA PHE A 18 -6.74 -8.11 7.94
C PHE A 18 -5.89 -9.34 8.26
N GLU A 19 -5.38 -9.98 7.22
CA GLU A 19 -4.53 -11.17 7.29
C GLU A 19 -3.33 -11.05 6.34
N GLY A 20 -2.42 -12.02 6.36
CA GLY A 20 -1.27 -12.07 5.46
C GLY A 20 0.01 -11.58 6.12
N PHE A 21 0.10 -10.30 6.46
CA PHE A 21 1.26 -9.66 7.11
C PHE A 21 2.63 -10.22 6.69
N VAL A 22 2.84 -10.39 5.39
CA VAL A 22 4.05 -11.01 4.83
C VAL A 22 4.87 -10.01 4.03
N PRO A 23 6.20 -10.20 3.92
CA PRO A 23 7.01 -9.49 2.94
C PRO A 23 6.50 -9.68 1.51
N PHE A 24 6.73 -8.69 0.64
CA PHE A 24 6.35 -8.78 -0.77
C PHE A 24 6.97 -9.99 -1.49
N THR A 25 8.16 -10.42 -1.09
CA THR A 25 8.86 -11.59 -1.65
C THR A 25 8.10 -12.90 -1.41
N GLU A 26 7.30 -12.98 -0.35
CA GLU A 26 6.58 -14.19 0.04
C GLU A 26 5.20 -14.34 -0.62
N LEU A 27 4.70 -13.30 -1.30
CA LEU A 27 3.38 -13.30 -1.95
C LEU A 27 3.16 -14.45 -2.96
N GLN A 28 4.24 -15.02 -3.52
CA GLN A 28 4.16 -16.17 -4.42
C GLN A 28 3.87 -17.48 -3.66
N VAL A 29 4.28 -17.56 -2.40
CA VAL A 29 4.08 -18.71 -1.50
C VAL A 29 2.74 -18.58 -0.79
N THR A 30 2.48 -17.44 -0.15
CA THR A 30 1.26 -17.19 0.63
C THR A 30 0.01 -17.16 -0.26
N LYS A 31 0.14 -16.76 -1.52
CA LYS A 31 -0.93 -16.72 -2.54
C LYS A 31 -2.22 -16.05 -2.01
N PRO A 32 -2.24 -14.71 -1.92
CA PRO A 32 -3.43 -13.96 -1.50
C PRO A 32 -4.71 -14.42 -2.22
N PRO A 33 -5.89 -14.26 -1.63
CA PRO A 33 -7.16 -14.62 -2.26
C PRO A 33 -7.29 -14.01 -3.67
N LYS A 34 -8.01 -14.70 -4.56
CA LYS A 34 -8.38 -14.14 -5.87
C LYS A 34 -9.54 -13.15 -5.77
N LEU A 35 -10.09 -12.94 -4.57
CA LEU A 35 -11.25 -12.10 -4.30
C LEU A 35 -10.89 -10.59 -4.31
N PRO A 36 -11.88 -9.70 -4.45
CA PRO A 36 -11.72 -8.27 -4.21
C PRO A 36 -11.37 -7.99 -2.75
N GLY A 37 -10.80 -6.82 -2.50
CA GLY A 37 -10.44 -6.43 -1.15
C GLY A 37 -9.57 -5.20 -1.04
N ILE A 38 -9.16 -4.94 0.19
CA ILE A 38 -8.22 -3.89 0.57
C ILE A 38 -6.89 -4.55 0.94
N TYR A 39 -5.78 -3.90 0.59
CA TYR A 39 -4.46 -4.25 1.09
C TYR A 39 -3.78 -3.04 1.73
N VAL A 40 -2.98 -3.30 2.75
CA VAL A 40 -2.25 -2.27 3.50
C VAL A 40 -0.79 -2.65 3.51
N VAL A 41 0.10 -1.69 3.26
CA VAL A 41 1.54 -1.84 3.40
C VAL A 41 1.98 -1.23 4.72
N LEU A 42 2.74 -2.00 5.48
CA LEU A 42 3.28 -1.63 6.77
C LEU A 42 4.80 -1.66 6.75
N ARG A 43 5.40 -0.75 7.50
CA ARG A 43 6.79 -0.78 7.90
C ARG A 43 6.89 -1.26 9.35
N PRO A 44 7.66 -2.31 9.66
CA PRO A 44 7.80 -2.82 11.03
C PRO A 44 8.39 -1.81 12.03
N SER A 45 9.04 -0.75 11.55
CA SER A 45 9.70 0.29 12.34
C SER A 45 9.01 1.65 12.22
N THR A 46 8.95 2.39 13.33
CA THR A 46 8.52 3.79 13.39
C THR A 46 9.68 4.79 13.39
N ALA A 47 10.94 4.31 13.32
CA ALA A 47 12.11 5.17 13.24
C ALA A 47 12.05 6.06 11.97
N PRO A 48 12.72 7.21 11.93
CA PRO A 48 12.85 7.98 10.69
C PRO A 48 13.35 7.09 9.54
N PRO A 49 12.78 7.19 8.33
CA PRO A 49 13.21 6.40 7.19
C PRO A 49 14.53 6.95 6.65
N SER A 50 15.22 6.14 5.86
CA SER A 50 16.23 6.62 4.92
C SER A 50 15.72 6.35 3.51
N TYR A 51 15.99 7.28 2.60
CA TYR A 51 15.55 7.16 1.21
C TYR A 51 16.71 6.77 0.30
N LEU A 52 16.39 6.00 -0.73
CA LEU A 52 17.27 5.70 -1.84
C LEU A 52 17.28 6.90 -2.81
N GLU A 53 18.46 7.18 -3.37
CA GLU A 53 18.61 8.19 -4.43
C GLU A 53 17.72 7.88 -5.66
N ARG A 54 17.52 6.59 -5.95
CA ARG A 54 16.65 6.12 -7.03
C ARG A 54 15.73 5.02 -6.55
N SER A 55 14.50 5.03 -7.06
CA SER A 55 13.51 3.97 -6.79
C SER A 55 13.97 2.64 -7.37
N VAL A 56 13.75 1.54 -6.64
CA VAL A 56 13.97 0.18 -7.17
C VAL A 56 12.83 -0.27 -8.09
N ALA A 57 11.75 0.50 -8.16
CA ALA A 57 10.58 0.12 -8.92
C ALA A 57 10.80 0.20 -10.44
N GLY A 58 9.99 -0.56 -11.18
CA GLY A 58 10.14 -0.71 -12.62
C GLY A 58 9.64 0.49 -13.41
N TRP A 59 10.37 0.84 -14.46
CA TRP A 59 9.98 1.92 -15.37
C TRP A 59 8.84 1.45 -16.27
N PHE A 60 7.62 1.90 -15.98
CA PHE A 60 6.44 1.54 -16.77
C PHE A 60 6.10 2.64 -17.76
N LYS A 61 6.03 2.27 -19.06
CA LYS A 61 5.80 3.23 -20.16
C LYS A 61 6.79 4.40 -20.14
N GLY A 62 8.05 4.14 -19.80
CA GLY A 62 9.12 5.15 -19.77
C GLY A 62 9.05 6.14 -18.60
N ASN A 63 8.16 5.94 -17.63
CA ASN A 63 8.09 6.80 -16.44
C ASN A 63 9.05 6.29 -15.36
N ASP A 64 9.93 7.17 -14.88
CA ASP A 64 10.77 6.93 -13.71
C ASP A 64 9.89 7.02 -12.44
N PRO A 65 9.86 5.97 -11.58
CA PRO A 65 9.13 6.02 -10.32
C PRO A 65 9.88 6.73 -9.19
N THR A 66 11.06 7.30 -9.47
CA THR A 66 11.85 8.10 -8.51
C THR A 66 11.19 9.46 -8.28
N ALA A 67 10.86 9.73 -7.01
CA ALA A 67 10.41 11.01 -6.50
C ALA A 67 11.58 11.80 -5.89
N GLU A 68 11.45 13.13 -5.92
CA GLU A 68 12.34 14.05 -5.22
C GLU A 68 12.33 13.80 -3.70
N GLN A 69 13.49 13.94 -3.07
CA GLN A 69 13.62 13.68 -1.64
C GLN A 69 12.71 14.59 -0.80
N ASP A 70 12.62 15.88 -1.13
CA ASP A 70 11.74 16.84 -0.45
C ASP A 70 10.27 16.40 -0.47
N LEU A 71 9.81 15.76 -1.55
CA LEU A 71 8.45 15.22 -1.65
C LEU A 71 8.27 14.02 -0.71
N LEU A 72 9.26 13.14 -0.60
CA LEU A 72 9.22 12.00 0.31
C LEU A 72 9.19 12.48 1.77
N GLU A 73 10.06 13.41 2.13
CA GLU A 73 10.10 14.03 3.46
C GLU A 73 8.80 14.75 3.78
N MET A 74 8.28 15.54 2.83
CA MET A 74 7.02 16.23 3.00
C MET A 74 5.86 15.25 3.18
N THR A 75 5.83 14.10 2.53
CA THR A 75 4.72 13.14 2.61
C THR A 75 4.82 12.16 3.78
N TRP A 76 5.97 12.09 4.46
CA TRP A 76 6.18 11.18 5.57
C TRP A 76 5.26 11.49 6.77
N VAL A 77 4.73 10.43 7.39
CA VAL A 77 3.88 10.51 8.58
C VAL A 77 4.66 9.97 9.79
N MET A 78 5.14 10.89 10.63
CA MET A 78 5.94 10.54 11.81
C MET A 78 5.20 9.60 12.75
N GLY A 79 5.88 8.53 13.17
CA GLY A 79 5.35 7.55 14.13
C GLY A 79 4.32 6.56 13.57
N SER A 80 3.93 6.67 12.29
CA SER A 80 3.06 5.68 11.64
C SER A 80 3.87 4.49 11.13
N THR A 81 3.36 3.28 11.34
CA THR A 81 3.84 2.08 10.63
C THR A 81 3.10 1.86 9.32
N ILE A 82 1.99 2.55 9.07
CA ILE A 82 1.17 2.38 7.87
C ILE A 82 1.66 3.31 6.78
N LEU A 83 2.05 2.73 5.64
CA LEU A 83 2.63 3.46 4.52
C LEU A 83 1.65 3.66 3.36
N TYR A 84 0.79 2.66 3.11
CA TYR A 84 -0.10 2.68 1.95
C TYR A 84 -1.35 1.87 2.21
N ILE A 85 -2.50 2.39 1.79
CA ILE A 85 -3.78 1.69 1.72
C ILE A 85 -4.18 1.66 0.26
N GLY A 86 -4.38 0.46 -0.28
CA GLY A 86 -4.77 0.27 -1.66
C GLY A 86 -5.92 -0.72 -1.80
N LYS A 87 -6.59 -0.64 -2.94
CA LYS A 87 -7.72 -1.52 -3.27
C LYS A 87 -7.47 -2.45 -4.44
N ALA A 88 -8.21 -3.55 -4.45
CA ALA A 88 -8.29 -4.48 -5.57
C ALA A 88 -9.75 -4.82 -5.84
N ASN A 89 -10.25 -4.36 -6.98
CA ASN A 89 -11.51 -4.82 -7.55
C ASN A 89 -11.29 -6.09 -8.37
N TRP A 90 -12.37 -6.72 -8.83
CA TRP A 90 -12.26 -7.78 -9.83
C TRP A 90 -11.44 -7.33 -11.05
N GLY A 91 -10.43 -8.13 -11.39
CA GLY A 91 -9.73 -8.02 -12.66
C GLY A 91 -10.52 -8.70 -13.78
N THR A 92 -10.10 -8.50 -15.04
CA THR A 92 -10.66 -9.19 -16.22
C THR A 92 -10.66 -10.72 -16.12
N HIS A 93 -9.82 -11.28 -15.25
CA HIS A 93 -9.70 -12.72 -14.99
C HIS A 93 -10.17 -13.11 -13.59
N GLU A 94 -10.95 -12.23 -12.93
CA GLU A 94 -11.49 -12.45 -11.58
C GLU A 94 -10.38 -12.85 -10.58
N ASP A 95 -9.29 -12.07 -10.59
CA ASP A 95 -8.06 -12.37 -9.86
C ASP A 95 -7.68 -11.31 -8.81
N GLY A 96 -8.55 -10.32 -8.60
CA GLY A 96 -8.63 -9.41 -7.45
C GLY A 96 -7.31 -9.07 -6.75
N LEU A 97 -7.27 -9.30 -5.44
CA LEU A 97 -6.10 -9.07 -4.57
C LEU A 97 -4.85 -9.78 -5.10
N ARG A 98 -4.95 -11.05 -5.50
CA ARG A 98 -3.81 -11.83 -6.01
C ARG A 98 -3.11 -11.15 -7.19
N ARG A 99 -3.86 -10.68 -8.18
CA ARG A 99 -3.31 -9.97 -9.33
C ARG A 99 -2.71 -8.65 -8.89
N ARG A 100 -3.44 -7.85 -8.11
CA ARG A 100 -2.99 -6.52 -7.73
C ARG A 100 -1.69 -6.56 -6.93
N LEU A 101 -1.60 -7.46 -5.94
CA LEU A 101 -0.40 -7.66 -5.13
C LEU A 101 0.76 -8.26 -5.94
N SER A 102 0.48 -9.16 -6.89
CA SER A 102 1.50 -9.67 -7.82
C SER A 102 2.06 -8.57 -8.72
N GLN A 103 1.21 -7.67 -9.23
CA GLN A 103 1.64 -6.50 -10.00
C GLN A 103 2.51 -5.58 -9.14
N TYR A 104 2.09 -5.29 -7.91
CA TYR A 104 2.81 -4.40 -7.01
C TYR A 104 4.20 -4.95 -6.64
N ARG A 105 4.27 -6.24 -6.29
CA ARG A 105 5.53 -6.96 -6.07
C ARG A 105 6.47 -6.89 -7.28
N ARG A 106 5.94 -7.18 -8.48
CA ARG A 106 6.74 -7.17 -9.71
C ARG A 106 7.24 -5.76 -10.03
N PHE A 107 6.41 -4.75 -9.80
CA PHE A 107 6.78 -3.36 -9.94
C PHE A 107 7.94 -3.01 -9.00
N GLY A 108 7.85 -3.33 -7.70
CA GLY A 108 8.95 -3.15 -6.75
C GLY A 108 10.21 -3.97 -7.05
N ALA A 109 10.10 -5.04 -7.84
CA ALA A 109 11.23 -5.83 -8.34
C ALA A 109 11.77 -5.32 -9.69
N GLY A 110 11.58 -4.03 -10.01
CA GLY A 110 12.09 -3.38 -11.21
C GLY A 110 11.38 -3.78 -12.52
N LYS A 111 10.27 -4.52 -12.50
CA LYS A 111 9.57 -4.93 -13.73
C LYS A 111 8.67 -3.82 -14.24
N ALA A 112 8.68 -3.59 -15.55
CA ALA A 112 7.82 -2.65 -16.24
C ALA A 112 6.34 -3.09 -16.24
N VAL A 113 5.67 -2.95 -15.09
CA VAL A 113 4.27 -3.28 -14.85
C VAL A 113 3.58 -2.04 -14.29
N GLY A 114 2.36 -1.75 -14.74
CA GLY A 114 1.63 -0.57 -14.30
C GLY A 114 1.19 -0.67 -12.84
N HIS A 115 1.85 0.09 -11.96
CA HIS A 115 1.45 0.23 -10.57
C HIS A 115 1.93 1.57 -9.96
N ARG A 116 1.27 2.69 -10.30
CA ARG A 116 1.66 4.02 -9.79
C ARG A 116 1.25 4.30 -8.34
N GLY A 117 0.12 3.74 -7.89
CA GLY A 117 -0.32 3.92 -6.51
C GLY A 117 0.69 3.30 -5.54
N GLY A 118 1.10 4.04 -4.52
CA GLY A 118 2.03 3.54 -3.51
C GLY A 118 3.51 3.54 -3.91
N GLU A 119 3.89 4.07 -5.08
CA GLU A 119 5.26 3.94 -5.61
C GLU A 119 6.37 4.50 -4.70
N HIS A 120 6.07 5.49 -3.84
CA HIS A 120 7.03 6.05 -2.88
C HIS A 120 7.63 5.02 -1.92
N ILE A 121 6.94 3.91 -1.62
CA ILE A 121 7.49 2.89 -0.72
C ILE A 121 8.77 2.25 -1.27
N TRP A 122 8.95 2.26 -2.59
CA TRP A 122 10.10 1.66 -3.27
C TRP A 122 11.34 2.55 -3.29
N GLN A 123 11.27 3.75 -2.70
CA GLN A 123 12.44 4.56 -2.36
C GLN A 123 12.84 4.47 -0.88
N LEU A 124 12.18 3.64 -0.07
CA LEU A 124 12.65 3.38 1.28
C LEU A 124 13.87 2.45 1.24
N ALA A 125 14.93 2.78 1.97
CA ALA A 125 16.14 1.95 2.03
C ALA A 125 15.87 0.55 2.59
N ASP A 126 14.84 0.42 3.43
CA ASP A 126 14.36 -0.83 4.03
C ASP A 126 13.11 -1.39 3.31
N HIS A 127 12.89 -1.04 2.04
CA HIS A 127 11.72 -1.50 1.27
C HIS A 127 11.55 -3.03 1.25
N ALA A 128 12.63 -3.80 1.43
CA ALA A 128 12.62 -5.26 1.46
C ALA A 128 11.96 -5.84 2.73
N GLU A 129 11.88 -5.05 3.80
CA GLU A 129 11.29 -5.42 5.10
C GLU A 129 9.80 -5.07 5.19
N LEU A 130 9.25 -4.39 4.18
CA LEU A 130 7.86 -3.96 4.19
C LEU A 130 6.93 -5.17 4.13
N LEU A 131 5.94 -5.13 5.01
CA LEU A 131 4.90 -6.14 5.10
C LEU A 131 3.67 -5.68 4.33
N VAL A 132 2.93 -6.63 3.79
CA VAL A 132 1.61 -6.39 3.23
C VAL A 132 0.59 -7.34 3.85
N CYS A 133 -0.56 -6.77 4.23
CA CYS A 133 -1.73 -7.51 4.67
C CYS A 133 -2.93 -7.15 3.80
N TRP A 134 -3.99 -7.95 3.87
CA TRP A 134 -5.19 -7.75 3.09
C TRP A 134 -6.44 -8.15 3.85
N LYS A 135 -7.58 -7.58 3.44
CA LYS A 135 -8.91 -7.92 3.91
C LYS A 135 -9.83 -8.06 2.70
N VAL A 136 -10.48 -9.22 2.58
CA VAL A 136 -11.46 -9.47 1.54
C VAL A 136 -12.73 -8.65 1.83
N THR A 137 -13.34 -8.10 0.78
CA THR A 137 -14.65 -7.45 0.85
C THR A 137 -15.36 -7.60 -0.50
N ASP A 138 -16.67 -7.38 -0.52
CA ASP A 138 -17.47 -7.36 -1.75
C ASP A 138 -16.98 -6.25 -2.70
N ASP A 139 -17.04 -6.52 -4.01
CA ASP A 139 -16.49 -5.63 -5.04
C ASP A 139 -17.14 -4.24 -5.03
N GLU A 140 -18.45 -4.17 -4.74
CA GLU A 140 -19.18 -2.90 -4.60
C GLU A 140 -18.69 -2.07 -3.40
N GLU A 141 -18.23 -2.73 -2.34
CA GLU A 141 -17.79 -2.07 -1.09
C GLU A 141 -16.31 -1.68 -1.12
N VAL A 142 -15.50 -2.24 -2.02
CA VAL A 142 -14.05 -1.99 -2.11
C VAL A 142 -13.73 -0.49 -2.13
N LYS A 143 -14.43 0.30 -2.95
CA LYS A 143 -14.18 1.75 -3.06
C LYS A 143 -14.59 2.50 -1.79
N ASN A 144 -15.74 2.16 -1.23
CA ASN A 144 -16.27 2.82 -0.03
C ASN A 144 -15.41 2.51 1.18
N LEU A 145 -14.96 1.26 1.33
CA LEU A 145 -14.09 0.83 2.42
C LEU A 145 -12.70 1.46 2.30
N GLU A 146 -12.10 1.52 1.10
CA GLU A 146 -10.82 2.22 0.89
C GLU A 146 -10.92 3.69 1.33
N SER A 147 -11.97 4.41 0.91
CA SER A 147 -12.17 5.81 1.30
C SER A 147 -12.28 5.94 2.82
N ARG A 148 -13.16 5.16 3.46
CA ARG A 148 -13.34 5.20 4.91
C ARG A 148 -12.05 4.91 5.69
N LEU A 149 -11.23 3.98 5.20
CA LEU A 149 -9.94 3.65 5.81
C LEU A 149 -8.92 4.80 5.66
N ILE A 150 -8.84 5.43 4.48
CA ILE A 150 -7.96 6.59 4.28
C ILE A 150 -8.44 7.79 5.11
N ASP A 151 -9.75 8.04 5.15
CA ASP A 151 -10.36 9.13 5.90
C ASP A 151 -10.17 8.95 7.41
N ASP A 152 -10.33 7.73 7.94
CA ASP A 152 -10.06 7.43 9.35
C ASP A 152 -8.57 7.54 9.69
N PHE A 153 -7.68 7.13 8.79
CA PHE A 153 -6.24 7.35 8.95
C PHE A 153 -5.92 8.86 9.00
N GLU A 154 -6.45 9.64 8.05
CA GLU A 154 -6.25 11.09 8.00
C GLU A 154 -6.79 11.79 9.24
N ALA A 155 -7.96 11.40 9.74
CA ALA A 155 -8.54 11.96 10.96
C ALA A 155 -7.65 11.77 12.19
N ARG A 156 -6.86 10.69 12.24
CA ARG A 156 -5.99 10.35 13.39
C ARG A 156 -4.55 10.84 13.24
N HIS A 157 -4.06 10.97 12.02
CA HIS A 157 -2.67 11.34 11.73
C HIS A 157 -2.52 12.73 11.09
N GLY A 158 -3.65 13.39 10.77
CA GLY A 158 -3.72 14.70 10.12
C GLY A 158 -3.37 14.69 8.63
N ARG A 159 -3.02 13.53 8.06
CA ARG A 159 -2.52 13.38 6.68
C ARG A 159 -2.83 11.98 6.15
N TRP A 160 -2.82 11.81 4.83
CA TRP A 160 -2.94 10.50 4.19
C TRP A 160 -1.69 9.63 4.45
N PRO A 161 -1.78 8.29 4.33
CA PRO A 161 -0.60 7.43 4.45
C PRO A 161 0.48 7.85 3.45
N PHE A 162 1.74 7.65 3.83
CA PHE A 162 2.94 8.13 3.13
C PHE A 162 2.89 8.03 1.60
N ALA A 163 2.44 6.89 1.06
CA ALA A 163 2.44 6.60 -0.36
C ALA A 163 1.04 6.70 -1.02
N ASN A 164 0.02 7.13 -0.28
CA ASN A 164 -1.26 7.55 -0.84
C ASN A 164 -1.16 9.00 -1.32
N ARG A 165 -1.82 9.33 -2.43
CA ARG A 165 -1.83 10.69 -3.00
C ARG A 165 -3.26 11.17 -3.12
N LYS A 166 -3.55 12.40 -2.67
CA LYS A 166 -4.84 13.04 -2.96
C LYS A 166 -4.98 13.18 -4.48
N PRO A 167 -6.15 12.89 -5.06
CA PRO A 167 -6.39 13.28 -6.44
C PRO A 167 -6.18 14.79 -6.55
N GLU A 168 -5.42 15.23 -7.55
CA GLU A 168 -5.35 16.67 -7.84
C GLU A 168 -6.78 17.17 -8.14
N PRO A 169 -7.20 18.31 -7.61
CA PRO A 169 -8.46 18.91 -8.03
C PRO A 169 -8.38 19.16 -9.54
N ILE A 170 -9.38 18.64 -10.26
CA ILE A 170 -9.57 19.00 -11.66
C ILE A 170 -9.92 20.49 -11.66
N HIS A 171 -8.98 21.33 -12.11
CA HIS A 171 -9.21 22.76 -12.35
C HIS A 171 -10.05 22.97 -13.60
#